data_AF-A0A972UY33-F1
#
_entry.id   AF-A0A972UY33-F1
#
_cell.length_a   1.000
_cell.length_b   1.000
_cell.length_c   1.000
_cell.angle_alpha   90.00
_cell.angle_beta   90.00
_cell.angle_gamma   90.00
#
_symmetry.space_group_name_H-M   'P 1'
#
loop_
_entity.id
_entity.type
_entity.pdbx_description
1 polymer ?
#
loop_
_entity_poly.entity_id
_entity_poly.type
_entity_poly.pdbx_seq_one_letter_code
_entity_poly.pdbx_strand_id
1 'polypeptide(L)'
;WPNDGVSWTTQNGQDPGPAQSIDARLELDFEYLEENDFVPDRGYYHFSHYRHKRYDDFIARVWYGDILHPTFLVWENELLKAEARLRTGSVNGALSILNNHDGARIRRGLLPELVSSNSNEVLWTIFYERDIELINTGMGISYFDMRRRDQLQRGTILHFPVPAKELEIMQMEVYTVGGAPDGENISQGSWTGLDGLTSPLD
;
A
#
# COMPACT_ATOMS: atom_id res chain seq x y z
N TRP A 1 7.07 -12.97 -6.51
CA TRP A 1 7.83 -11.75 -6.82
C TRP A 1 9.31 -12.03 -6.62
N PRO A 2 10.08 -12.14 -7.70
CA PRO A 2 11.53 -12.25 -7.62
C PRO A 2 12.12 -10.94 -7.05
N ASN A 3 13.11 -11.07 -6.16
CA ASN A 3 13.83 -9.94 -5.56
C ASN A 3 14.71 -9.16 -6.56
N ASP A 4 14.67 -9.52 -7.85
CA ASP A 4 15.55 -8.95 -8.87
C ASP A 4 15.13 -7.57 -9.37
N GLY A 5 13.88 -7.15 -9.10
CA GLY A 5 13.35 -5.85 -9.52
C GLY A 5 13.29 -5.66 -11.05
N VAL A 6 13.46 -6.71 -11.84
CA VAL A 6 13.50 -6.65 -13.32
C VAL A 6 12.42 -7.56 -13.93
N SER A 7 12.07 -8.65 -13.24
CA SER A 7 11.16 -9.67 -13.76
C SER A 7 9.70 -9.45 -13.34
N TRP A 8 9.21 -8.19 -13.35
CA TRP A 8 7.82 -7.81 -13.02
C TRP A 8 6.81 -8.50 -13.94
N THR A 9 7.23 -8.74 -15.18
CA THR A 9 6.79 -9.86 -16.01
C THR A 9 7.99 -10.79 -16.06
N THR A 10 7.86 -12.09 -15.79
CA THR A 10 8.94 -12.99 -16.23
C THR A 10 9.21 -12.64 -17.69
N GLN A 11 10.48 -12.44 -18.08
CA GLN A 11 10.86 -11.96 -19.41
C GLN A 11 10.27 -12.80 -20.56
N ASN A 12 9.73 -13.97 -20.22
CA ASN A 12 9.17 -15.00 -21.09
C ASN A 12 7.63 -15.15 -20.98
N GLY A 13 6.92 -14.29 -20.24
CA GLY A 13 5.47 -14.35 -20.05
C GLY A 13 4.96 -15.59 -19.29
N GLN A 14 5.85 -16.26 -18.57
CA GLN A 14 5.58 -17.44 -17.75
C GLN A 14 5.11 -17.08 -16.35
N ASP A 15 4.49 -18.04 -15.67
CA ASP A 15 4.10 -17.91 -14.27
C ASP A 15 5.33 -17.57 -13.40
N PRO A 16 5.30 -16.46 -12.63
CA PRO A 16 6.39 -16.10 -11.71
C PRO A 16 6.54 -17.06 -10.51
N GLY A 17 5.55 -17.92 -10.25
CA GLY A 17 5.52 -18.84 -9.12
C GLY A 17 5.47 -18.14 -7.76
N PRO A 18 5.68 -18.89 -6.66
CA PRO A 18 5.65 -18.34 -5.31
C PRO A 18 6.69 -17.24 -5.08
N ALA A 19 6.28 -16.18 -4.39
CA ALA A 19 7.16 -15.12 -3.94
C ALA A 19 8.09 -15.60 -2.82
N GLN A 20 9.25 -14.98 -2.74
CA GLN A 20 10.20 -15.16 -1.65
C GLN A 20 10.46 -13.81 -1.00
N SER A 21 10.47 -13.77 0.32
CA SER A 21 10.76 -12.57 1.10
C SER A 21 11.50 -12.95 2.37
N ILE A 22 12.35 -12.05 2.84
CA ILE A 22 12.92 -12.14 4.20
C ILE A 22 11.91 -11.71 5.27
N ASP A 23 10.83 -11.04 4.86
CA ASP A 23 9.73 -10.64 5.73
C ASP A 23 8.77 -11.82 5.95
N ALA A 24 8.72 -12.32 7.17
CA ALA A 24 7.86 -13.44 7.56
C ALA A 24 6.36 -13.15 7.36
N ARG A 25 5.95 -11.88 7.24
CA ARG A 25 4.55 -11.51 6.96
C ARG A 25 4.05 -12.01 5.61
N LEU A 26 4.94 -12.30 4.65
CA LEU A 26 4.53 -12.95 3.40
C LEU A 26 3.82 -14.29 3.68
N GLU A 27 4.38 -15.10 4.57
CA GLU A 27 3.81 -16.41 4.94
C GLU A 27 2.68 -16.28 5.96
N LEU A 28 2.73 -15.28 6.84
CA LEU A 28 1.71 -15.08 7.89
C LEU A 28 0.41 -14.46 7.35
N ASP A 29 0.53 -13.41 6.53
CA ASP A 29 -0.59 -12.55 6.15
C ASP A 29 -1.10 -12.80 4.73
N PHE A 30 -0.37 -13.54 3.91
CA PHE A 30 -0.76 -13.86 2.53
C PHE A 30 -0.83 -15.37 2.27
N GLU A 31 -1.60 -15.73 1.25
CA GLU A 31 -1.71 -17.09 0.73
C GLU A 31 -1.41 -17.10 -0.75
N TYR A 32 -0.59 -18.07 -1.18
CA TYR A 32 -0.39 -18.38 -2.59
C TYR A 32 -1.49 -19.34 -3.06
N LEU A 33 -2.16 -18.98 -4.15
CA LEU A 33 -3.15 -19.80 -4.83
C LEU A 33 -2.49 -20.45 -6.05
N GLU A 34 -2.45 -21.78 -6.08
CA GLU A 34 -1.89 -22.53 -7.23
C GLU A 34 -2.71 -22.33 -8.50
N GLU A 35 -4.02 -22.12 -8.36
CA GLU A 35 -4.96 -21.91 -9.45
C GLU A 35 -5.57 -20.51 -9.38
N ASN A 36 -5.83 -19.93 -10.56
CA ASN A 36 -6.47 -18.63 -10.69
C ASN A 36 -7.46 -18.65 -11.86
N ASP A 37 -8.63 -18.05 -11.67
CA ASP A 37 -9.68 -17.95 -12.70
C ASP A 37 -9.30 -16.99 -13.86
N PHE A 38 -8.26 -16.17 -13.68
CA PHE A 38 -7.77 -15.28 -14.72
C PHE A 38 -6.91 -16.02 -15.76
N VAL A 39 -7.30 -15.89 -17.04
CA VAL A 39 -6.62 -16.56 -18.16
C VAL A 39 -5.26 -15.91 -18.45
N PRO A 40 -4.16 -16.69 -18.54
CA PRO A 40 -2.82 -16.18 -18.75
C PRO A 40 -2.47 -15.84 -20.21
N ASP A 41 -3.36 -16.09 -21.18
CA ASP A 41 -3.13 -15.86 -22.63
C ASP A 41 -2.67 -14.42 -22.96
N ARG A 42 -3.02 -13.45 -22.11
CA ARG A 42 -2.60 -12.05 -22.24
C ARG A 42 -1.42 -11.68 -21.34
N GLY A 43 -0.82 -12.64 -20.65
CA GLY A 43 0.24 -12.47 -19.66
C GLY A 43 -0.27 -12.44 -18.21
N TYR A 44 0.65 -12.58 -17.26
CA TYR A 44 0.38 -12.62 -15.82
C TYR A 44 0.31 -11.22 -15.16
N TYR A 45 0.49 -10.14 -15.92
CA TYR A 45 0.59 -8.77 -15.35
C TYR A 45 -0.72 -8.25 -14.74
N HIS A 46 -1.87 -8.82 -15.10
CA HIS A 46 -3.20 -8.30 -14.73
C HIS A 46 -3.82 -9.00 -13.51
N PHE A 47 -3.15 -10.01 -12.96
CA PHE A 47 -3.61 -10.74 -11.78
C PHE A 47 -2.45 -11.15 -10.87
N SER A 48 -2.79 -11.56 -9.66
CA SER A 48 -1.85 -12.05 -8.67
C SER A 48 -2.28 -13.43 -8.20
N HIS A 49 -1.33 -14.35 -8.02
CA HIS A 49 -1.55 -15.63 -7.32
C HIS A 49 -1.65 -15.46 -5.80
N TYR A 50 -1.32 -14.28 -5.26
CA TYR A 50 -1.42 -14.02 -3.82
C TYR A 50 -2.71 -13.31 -3.45
N ARG A 51 -3.35 -13.78 -2.38
CA ARG A 51 -4.42 -13.08 -1.66
C ARG A 51 -4.00 -12.75 -0.23
N HIS A 52 -4.59 -11.70 0.34
CA HIS A 52 -4.39 -11.34 1.75
C HIS A 52 -5.31 -12.19 2.64
N LYS A 53 -4.73 -13.06 3.47
CA LYS A 53 -5.44 -14.06 4.30
C LYS A 53 -5.59 -13.67 5.77
N ARG A 54 -4.85 -12.66 6.24
CA ARG A 54 -4.78 -12.26 7.67
C ARG A 54 -6.17 -12.09 8.33
N TYR A 55 -7.15 -11.64 7.55
CA TYR A 55 -8.51 -11.36 8.01
C TYR A 55 -9.57 -12.25 7.37
N ASP A 56 -9.21 -13.47 6.97
CA ASP A 56 -10.15 -14.44 6.38
C ASP A 56 -11.35 -14.71 7.29
N ASP A 57 -11.13 -14.80 8.60
CA ASP A 57 -12.21 -15.02 9.58
C ASP A 57 -13.24 -13.90 9.57
N PHE A 58 -12.79 -12.65 9.36
CA PHE A 58 -13.70 -11.51 9.23
C PHE A 58 -14.53 -11.62 7.95
N ILE A 59 -13.90 -11.95 6.81
CA ILE A 59 -14.59 -12.13 5.52
C ILE A 59 -15.58 -13.30 5.56
N ALA A 60 -15.23 -14.40 6.23
CA ALA A 60 -16.09 -15.56 6.37
C ALA A 60 -17.32 -15.31 7.27
N ARG A 61 -17.25 -14.33 8.17
CA ARG A 61 -18.25 -14.08 9.22
C ARG A 61 -18.86 -12.68 9.21
N VAL A 62 -18.74 -11.93 8.12
CA VAL A 62 -19.17 -10.52 7.98
C VAL A 62 -20.61 -10.29 8.47
N TRP A 63 -21.52 -11.26 8.27
CA TRP A 63 -22.94 -11.13 8.63
C TRP A 63 -23.25 -11.24 10.13
N TYR A 64 -22.30 -11.74 10.93
CA TYR A 64 -22.52 -12.02 12.36
C TYR A 64 -21.95 -10.94 13.28
N GLY A 65 -21.00 -10.12 12.79
CA GLY A 65 -20.39 -9.04 13.56
C GLY A 65 -19.67 -9.48 14.84
N ASP A 66 -19.31 -10.77 14.93
CA ASP A 66 -18.78 -11.40 16.15
C ASP A 66 -17.25 -11.57 16.14
N ILE A 67 -16.60 -11.22 15.03
CA ILE A 67 -15.14 -11.17 14.91
C ILE A 67 -14.68 -9.72 15.01
N LEU A 68 -13.73 -9.48 15.92
CA LEU A 68 -13.09 -8.18 16.05
C LEU A 68 -12.19 -7.92 14.83
N HIS A 69 -12.46 -6.81 14.15
CA HIS A 69 -11.63 -6.33 13.05
C HIS A 69 -11.04 -4.95 13.40
N PRO A 70 -9.72 -4.75 13.27
CA PRO A 70 -9.11 -3.48 13.64
C PRO A 70 -9.49 -2.39 12.63
N THR A 71 -10.03 -1.28 13.10
CA THR A 71 -10.19 -0.05 12.29
C THR A 71 -8.94 0.84 12.37
N PHE A 72 -8.25 0.80 13.51
CA PHE A 72 -7.02 1.54 13.77
C PHE A 72 -6.07 0.65 14.56
N LEU A 73 -4.89 0.39 14.00
CA LEU A 73 -3.84 -0.35 14.70
C LEU A 73 -2.99 0.60 15.55
N VAL A 74 -2.52 0.13 16.70
CA VAL A 74 -1.51 0.86 17.48
C VAL A 74 -0.27 1.15 16.62
N TRP A 75 0.11 0.19 15.78
CA TRP A 75 1.25 0.34 14.88
C TRP A 75 1.09 1.47 13.85
N GLU A 76 -0.14 1.74 13.39
CA GLU A 76 -0.40 2.87 12.50
C GLU A 76 -0.01 4.21 13.17
N ASN A 77 -0.40 4.38 14.43
CA ASN A 77 -0.06 5.58 15.21
C ASN A 77 1.46 5.67 15.45
N GLU A 78 2.13 4.55 15.72
CA GLU A 78 3.58 4.53 15.88
C GLU A 78 4.30 4.90 14.58
N LEU A 79 3.84 4.42 13.42
CA LEU A 79 4.40 4.79 12.12
C LEU A 79 4.18 6.27 11.79
N LEU A 80 3.02 6.84 12.14
CA LEU A 80 2.79 8.29 12.01
C LEU A 80 3.74 9.11 12.91
N LYS A 81 3.98 8.65 14.14
CA LYS A 81 4.99 9.26 15.03
C LYS A 81 6.39 9.14 14.43
N ALA A 82 6.76 7.98 13.88
CA ALA A 82 8.07 7.77 13.25
C ALA A 82 8.26 8.72 12.06
N GLU A 83 7.25 8.87 11.21
CA GLU A 83 7.27 9.81 10.10
C GLU A 83 7.43 11.27 10.59
N ALA A 84 6.66 11.66 11.60
CA ALA A 84 6.74 13.00 12.18
C ALA A 84 8.13 13.29 12.78
N ARG A 85 8.73 12.32 13.48
CA ARG A 85 10.10 12.41 14.01
C ARG A 85 11.10 12.62 12.89
N LEU A 86 10.98 11.85 11.81
CA LEU A 86 11.88 11.95 10.67
C LEU A 86 11.76 13.32 9.97
N ARG A 87 10.53 13.77 9.71
CA ARG A 87 10.25 15.07 9.08
C ARG A 87 10.67 16.26 9.94
N THR A 88 10.76 16.09 11.25
CA THR A 88 11.28 17.10 12.20
C THR A 88 12.79 16.96 12.45
N GLY A 89 13.49 16.13 11.67
CA GLY A 89 14.96 15.99 11.68
C GLY A 89 15.50 14.91 12.64
N SER A 90 14.63 14.17 13.33
CA SER A 90 15.02 13.11 14.27
C SER A 90 15.04 11.73 13.61
N VAL A 91 16.10 11.43 12.86
CA VAL A 91 16.31 10.10 12.25
C VAL A 91 16.37 9.02 13.33
N ASN A 92 17.15 9.23 14.39
CA ASN A 92 17.26 8.28 15.51
C ASN A 92 15.92 8.06 16.22
N GLY A 93 15.07 9.10 16.30
CA GLY A 93 13.73 8.99 16.86
C GLY A 93 12.84 8.07 16.02
N ALA A 94 12.89 8.19 14.69
CA ALA A 94 12.17 7.30 13.78
C ALA A 94 12.69 5.85 13.86
N LEU A 95 14.01 5.67 13.86
CA LEU A 95 14.64 4.34 14.00
C LEU A 95 14.25 3.65 15.31
N SER A 96 14.18 4.40 16.42
CA SER A 96 13.77 3.82 17.71
C SER A 96 12.37 3.20 17.68
N ILE A 97 11.47 3.75 16.86
CA ILE A 97 10.11 3.23 16.69
C ILE A 97 10.14 2.02 15.75
N LEU A 98 10.81 2.14 14.59
CA LEU A 98 10.90 1.04 13.62
C LEU A 98 11.59 -0.22 14.18
N ASN A 99 12.60 -0.04 15.03
CA ASN A 99 13.38 -1.11 15.64
C ASN A 99 12.83 -1.55 17.00
N ASN A 100 11.64 -1.10 17.40
CA ASN A 100 11.02 -1.57 18.62
C ASN A 100 10.75 -3.08 18.52
N HIS A 101 11.30 -3.89 19.45
CA HIS A 101 11.14 -5.34 19.48
C HIS A 101 9.67 -5.80 19.63
N ASP A 102 8.81 -4.95 20.19
CA ASP A 102 7.38 -5.20 20.28
C ASP A 102 6.61 -4.74 19.02
N GLY A 103 7.27 -3.99 18.14
CA GLY A 103 6.73 -3.49 16.88
C GLY A 103 6.51 -4.60 15.85
N ALA A 104 5.56 -4.37 14.94
CA ALA A 104 5.17 -5.37 13.94
C ALA A 104 6.33 -5.80 13.05
N ARG A 105 7.18 -4.84 12.65
CA ARG A 105 8.36 -5.09 11.82
C ARG A 105 9.28 -6.18 12.39
N ILE A 106 9.59 -6.08 13.68
CA ILE A 106 10.51 -7.01 14.36
C ILE A 106 9.75 -8.27 14.81
N ARG A 107 8.62 -8.11 15.49
CA ARG A 107 7.90 -9.23 16.11
C ARG A 107 7.20 -10.13 15.09
N ARG A 108 6.56 -9.54 14.08
CA ARG A 108 5.79 -10.28 13.04
C ARG A 108 6.63 -10.50 11.80
N GLY A 109 7.32 -9.47 11.33
CA GLY A 109 8.13 -9.55 10.11
C GLY A 109 9.46 -10.28 10.29
N LEU A 110 9.92 -10.47 11.53
CA LEU A 110 11.23 -11.06 11.85
C LEU A 110 12.39 -10.37 11.13
N LEU A 111 12.20 -9.11 10.76
CA LEU A 111 13.18 -8.35 10.01
C LEU A 111 14.31 -7.86 10.94
N PRO A 112 15.57 -7.83 10.48
CA PRO A 112 16.68 -7.31 11.26
C PRO A 112 16.50 -5.81 11.52
N GLU A 113 17.03 -5.30 12.62
CA GLU A 113 17.02 -3.86 12.92
C GLU A 113 17.53 -3.03 11.74
N LEU A 114 16.81 -1.96 11.41
CA LEU A 114 17.23 -1.01 10.40
C LEU A 114 18.36 -0.14 10.96
N VAL A 115 19.52 -0.17 10.31
CA VAL A 115 20.67 0.68 10.63
C VAL A 115 20.94 1.57 9.42
N SER A 116 20.42 2.80 9.45
CA SER A 116 20.63 3.77 8.38
C SER A 116 20.64 5.21 8.91
N SER A 117 21.55 6.03 8.38
CA SER A 117 21.52 7.49 8.58
C SER A 117 20.82 8.22 7.43
N ASN A 118 20.45 7.51 6.37
CA ASN A 118 19.80 8.08 5.20
C ASN A 118 18.30 8.29 5.48
N SER A 119 17.89 9.55 5.58
CA SER A 119 16.49 9.88 5.85
C SER A 119 15.52 9.35 4.79
N ASN A 120 15.94 9.24 3.53
CA ASN A 120 15.08 8.71 2.47
C ASN A 120 14.84 7.20 2.63
N GLU A 121 15.86 6.44 3.05
CA GLU A 121 15.74 5.01 3.32
C GLU A 121 14.84 4.73 4.53
N VAL A 122 14.99 5.51 5.59
CA VAL A 122 14.12 5.44 6.78
C VAL A 122 12.69 5.80 6.41
N LEU A 123 12.49 6.86 5.62
CA LEU A 123 11.16 7.28 5.17
C LEU A 123 10.50 6.19 4.31
N TRP A 124 11.25 5.62 3.37
CA TRP A 124 10.78 4.52 2.54
C TRP A 124 10.39 3.32 3.40
N THR A 125 11.19 2.97 4.42
CA THR A 125 10.89 1.87 5.33
C THR A 125 9.61 2.13 6.13
N ILE A 126 9.36 3.36 6.58
CA ILE A 126 8.11 3.72 7.25
C ILE A 126 6.91 3.45 6.31
N PHE A 127 7.01 3.85 5.05
CA PHE A 127 5.94 3.60 4.08
C PHE A 127 5.77 2.13 3.74
N TYR A 128 6.85 1.38 3.57
CA TYR A 128 6.81 -0.08 3.41
C TYR A 128 6.07 -0.73 4.58
N GLU A 129 6.38 -0.33 5.83
CA GLU A 129 5.70 -0.85 7.02
C GLU A 129 4.22 -0.47 7.06
N ARG A 130 3.86 0.73 6.61
CA ARG A 130 2.45 1.16 6.49
C ARG A 130 1.72 0.31 5.46
N ASP A 131 2.33 0.09 4.30
CA ASP A 131 1.72 -0.65 3.20
C ASP A 131 1.55 -2.13 3.54
N ILE A 132 2.52 -2.78 4.21
CA ILE A 132 2.45 -4.22 4.50
C ILE A 132 1.62 -4.56 5.75
N GLU A 133 1.71 -3.76 6.81
CA GLU A 133 1.08 -4.09 8.10
C GLU A 133 -0.36 -3.59 8.20
N LEU A 134 -0.73 -2.54 7.44
CA LEU A 134 -2.04 -1.88 7.57
C LEU A 134 -3.06 -2.31 6.51
N ILE A 135 -2.71 -3.30 5.66
CA ILE A 135 -3.61 -3.82 4.61
C ILE A 135 -4.95 -4.21 5.23
N ASN A 136 -6.04 -3.73 4.61
CA ASN A 136 -7.42 -3.99 5.01
C ASN A 136 -7.81 -3.54 6.44
N THR A 137 -7.04 -2.74 7.16
CA THR A 137 -7.41 -2.30 8.53
C THR A 137 -8.28 -1.03 8.52
N GLY A 138 -7.77 0.04 7.92
CA GLY A 138 -8.49 1.31 7.73
C GLY A 138 -8.93 1.51 6.28
N MET A 139 -10.01 2.28 6.10
CA MET A 139 -10.48 2.64 4.77
C MET A 139 -9.41 3.45 4.03
N GLY A 140 -9.02 2.98 2.84
CA GLY A 140 -8.25 3.78 1.88
C GLY A 140 -6.86 4.22 2.33
N ILE A 141 -6.25 3.56 3.32
CA ILE A 141 -4.91 3.94 3.86
C ILE A 141 -3.90 4.13 2.72
N SER A 142 -3.75 3.15 1.82
CA SER A 142 -2.82 3.24 0.69
C SER A 142 -3.16 4.38 -0.27
N TYR A 143 -4.45 4.63 -0.54
CA TYR A 143 -4.87 5.76 -1.37
C TYR A 143 -4.48 7.10 -0.72
N PHE A 144 -4.77 7.28 0.57
CA PHE A 144 -4.44 8.52 1.29
C PHE A 144 -2.92 8.71 1.46
N ASP A 145 -2.17 7.63 1.68
CA ASP A 145 -0.71 7.66 1.76
C ASP A 145 -0.06 7.97 0.41
N MET A 146 -0.56 7.42 -0.69
CA MET A 146 -0.08 7.79 -2.03
C MET A 146 -0.48 9.23 -2.38
N ARG A 147 -1.69 9.65 -2.03
CA ARG A 147 -2.18 11.02 -2.28
C ARG A 147 -1.31 12.06 -1.61
N ARG A 148 -1.03 11.91 -0.31
CA ARG A 148 -0.21 12.89 0.45
C ARG A 148 1.28 12.88 0.10
N ARG A 149 1.71 11.93 -0.74
CA ARG A 149 3.07 11.79 -1.25
C ARG A 149 3.21 12.21 -2.72
N ASP A 150 2.12 12.64 -3.36
CA ASP A 150 2.06 12.88 -4.81
C ASP A 150 2.47 11.64 -5.64
N GLN A 151 2.09 10.45 -5.16
CA GLN A 151 2.41 9.15 -5.76
C GLN A 151 1.20 8.41 -6.33
N LEU A 152 -0.01 8.99 -6.27
CA LEU A 152 -1.15 8.40 -6.96
C LEU A 152 -0.89 8.36 -8.46
N GLN A 153 -1.34 7.30 -9.12
CA GLN A 153 -1.25 7.17 -10.58
C GLN A 153 -1.78 8.43 -11.26
N ARG A 154 -1.02 8.94 -12.24
CA ARG A 154 -1.39 10.12 -13.02
C ARG A 154 -2.80 9.97 -13.58
N GLY A 155 -3.64 10.99 -13.42
CA GLY A 155 -5.05 10.94 -13.84
C GLY A 155 -6.03 10.44 -12.76
N THR A 156 -5.54 9.95 -11.62
CA THR A 156 -6.39 9.55 -10.49
C THR A 156 -6.95 10.78 -9.80
N ILE A 157 -8.23 10.76 -9.41
CA ILE A 157 -8.83 11.85 -8.63
C ILE A 157 -8.07 12.04 -7.32
N LEU A 158 -7.88 13.30 -6.90
CA LEU A 158 -7.33 13.61 -5.58
C LEU A 158 -8.45 13.81 -4.56
N HIS A 159 -9.60 14.32 -5.01
CA HIS A 159 -10.75 14.61 -4.15
C HIS A 159 -11.96 13.77 -4.58
N PHE A 160 -12.66 13.18 -3.61
CA PHE A 160 -13.94 12.56 -3.90
C PHE A 160 -14.97 13.64 -4.25
N PRO A 161 -15.81 13.40 -5.27
CA PRO A 161 -16.82 14.36 -5.67
C PRO A 161 -17.87 14.54 -4.58
N VAL A 162 -18.39 15.75 -4.50
CA VAL A 162 -19.63 16.05 -3.78
C VAL A 162 -20.76 15.27 -4.47
N PRO A 163 -21.59 14.50 -3.73
CA PRO A 163 -22.71 13.80 -4.33
C PRO A 163 -23.65 14.76 -5.07
N ALA A 164 -24.07 14.40 -6.29
CA ALA A 164 -24.92 15.25 -7.13
C ALA A 164 -26.19 15.73 -6.40
N LYS A 165 -26.77 14.87 -5.56
CA LYS A 165 -27.96 15.20 -4.76
C LYS A 165 -27.73 16.34 -3.76
N GLU A 166 -26.55 16.42 -3.16
CA GLU A 166 -26.19 17.52 -2.26
C GLU A 166 -26.02 18.83 -3.05
N LEU A 167 -25.43 18.76 -4.25
CA LEU A 167 -25.30 19.92 -5.14
C LEU A 167 -26.68 20.44 -5.58
N GLU A 168 -27.61 19.55 -5.94
CA GLU A 168 -28.99 19.90 -6.30
C GLU A 168 -29.72 20.59 -5.16
N ILE A 169 -29.60 20.08 -3.92
CA ILE A 169 -30.22 20.69 -2.73
C ILE A 169 -29.67 22.10 -2.49
N MET A 170 -28.36 22.27 -2.64
CA MET A 170 -27.69 23.58 -2.50
C MET A 170 -27.84 24.49 -3.73
N GLN A 171 -28.54 24.04 -4.79
CA GLN A 171 -28.67 24.75 -6.06
C GLN A 171 -27.33 25.10 -6.71
N MET A 172 -26.33 24.25 -6.52
CA MET A 172 -25.02 24.32 -7.16
C MET A 172 -25.02 23.54 -8.47
N GLU A 173 -24.10 23.89 -9.37
CA GLU A 173 -23.92 23.17 -10.63
C GLU A 173 -23.43 21.74 -10.38
N VAL A 174 -24.06 20.77 -11.05
CA VAL A 174 -23.62 19.37 -11.05
C VAL A 174 -22.42 19.25 -11.99
N TYR A 175 -21.33 18.67 -11.48
CA TYR A 175 -20.10 18.46 -12.24
C TYR A 175 -19.76 16.98 -12.41
N THR A 176 -18.98 16.67 -13.45
CA THR A 176 -18.40 15.35 -13.68
C THR A 176 -17.01 15.27 -13.09
N VAL A 177 -16.61 14.09 -12.61
CA VAL A 177 -15.23 13.83 -12.21
C VAL A 177 -14.38 13.43 -13.41
N GLY A 178 -13.16 13.94 -13.45
CA GLY A 178 -12.19 13.69 -14.52
C GLY A 178 -11.71 14.98 -15.16
N GLY A 179 -10.58 14.90 -15.87
CA GLY A 179 -9.94 16.06 -16.46
C GLY A 179 -8.48 15.79 -16.77
N ALA A 180 -7.81 16.79 -17.34
CA ALA A 180 -6.37 16.74 -17.48
C ALA A 180 -5.71 16.74 -16.08
N PRO A 181 -4.61 15.99 -15.89
CA PRO A 181 -3.81 16.08 -14.67
C PRO A 181 -3.38 17.52 -14.37
N ASP A 182 -3.78 18.04 -13.21
CA ASP A 182 -3.55 19.42 -12.79
C ASP A 182 -2.81 19.54 -11.45
N GLY A 183 -2.65 18.43 -10.71
CA GLY A 183 -2.00 18.40 -9.41
C GLY A 183 -2.88 18.94 -8.28
N GLU A 184 -4.09 19.40 -8.57
CA GLU A 184 -5.03 19.97 -7.62
C GLU A 184 -6.27 19.07 -7.47
N ASN A 185 -6.94 18.76 -8.57
CA ASN A 185 -8.13 17.90 -8.60
C ASN A 185 -7.79 16.49 -9.07
N ILE A 186 -6.83 16.38 -9.99
CA ILE A 186 -6.41 15.16 -10.67
C ILE A 186 -4.89 15.01 -10.52
N SER A 187 -4.44 13.83 -10.08
CA SER A 187 -3.03 13.55 -9.80
C SER A 187 -2.16 13.83 -11.04
N GLN A 188 -1.22 14.75 -10.89
CA GLN A 188 -0.14 14.99 -11.85
C GLN A 188 1.11 14.14 -11.53
N GLY A 189 1.20 13.62 -10.30
CA GLY A 189 2.25 12.72 -9.87
C GLY A 189 2.07 11.30 -10.41
N SER A 190 3.03 10.45 -10.08
CA SER A 190 2.97 9.02 -10.34
C SER A 190 4.00 8.31 -9.46
N TRP A 191 3.71 7.06 -9.10
CA TRP A 191 4.66 6.20 -8.42
C TRP A 191 5.69 5.63 -9.41
N THR A 192 6.95 5.69 -9.00
CA THR A 192 8.07 5.02 -9.68
C THR A 192 8.41 3.75 -8.92
N GLY A 193 8.44 2.63 -9.63
CA GLY A 193 8.84 1.35 -9.08
C GLY A 193 10.30 1.26 -8.73
N LEU A 194 10.67 0.19 -8.03
CA LEU A 194 12.08 -0.10 -7.72
C LEU A 194 12.90 -0.39 -8.98
N ASP A 195 12.23 -0.75 -10.08
CA ASP A 195 12.77 -0.87 -11.43
C ASP A 195 13.07 0.49 -12.10
N GLY A 196 12.69 1.60 -11.47
CA GLY A 196 12.79 2.94 -12.02
C GLY A 196 11.70 3.27 -13.05
N LEU A 197 10.74 2.38 -13.28
CA LEU A 197 9.63 2.62 -14.22
C LEU A 197 8.51 3.40 -13.53
N THR A 198 7.93 4.37 -14.23
CA THR A 198 6.83 5.21 -13.74
C THR A 198 5.56 4.90 -14.54
N SER A 199 4.43 4.74 -13.86
CA SER A 199 3.15 4.32 -14.49
C SER A 199 2.07 5.40 -14.40
N PRO A 200 1.36 5.77 -15.50
CA PRO A 200 1.52 5.27 -16.86
C PRO A 200 2.82 5.77 -17.48
N LEU A 201 3.38 4.98 -18.41
CA LEU A 201 4.43 5.45 -19.31
C LEU A 201 3.80 6.53 -20.20
N ASP A 202 4.41 7.72 -20.24
CA ASP A 202 4.04 8.76 -21.21
C ASP A 202 4.26 8.27 -22.66
#